data_AF-A0A5K4EAX5-F1
#
_entry.id   AF-A0A5K4EAX5-F1
#
_cell.length_a   1.000
_cell.length_b   1.000
_cell.length_c   1.000
_cell.angle_alpha   90.00
_cell.angle_beta   90.00
_cell.angle_gamma   90.00
#
_symmetry.space_group_name_H-M   'P 1'
#
loop_
_entity.id
_entity.type
_entity.pdbx_description
1 polymer ?
#
loop_
_entity_poly.entity_id
_entity_poly.type
_entity_poly.pdbx_seq_one_letter_code
_entity_poly.pdbx_strand_id
1 'polypeptide(L)'
;MSNFVLNNCHSSSADSYLDIVHIIYNSMQYSEDLYLTGINALINIFESDGVGLNSDRDKGFLLDFHVSELTKFKCTLQHLVELHSVNLQNGVQWNECKGYEALNKTVLLLSILSEKQMDYLIHRLSNSCDNTNNQYIHELFGMFLLTFSLTGHYPYDEDISDVALQIWLNIYEASISTTAYTVSNVHDEDAIKRIHTEFLQRAFIKFHYPKDLNQYYTVWNQEDRDLWLKFRQELSNCFLSVFRYLNLHDWFLQATNQLQSTICNCTNEELLANWQESEALLFILSSISEHVIYKNESQIIPLLNFAYIISNIILNYIHKLEQYITYSMNYDVLIHCQKQSLPPPPPPPSQQQQHHHQQQQHPPPPQIFILCKTVLLCIENYYSIIVTMVTLSEINLIKFILNSLLLSTYITTNENYQNDLIELCHISLCVIQIILKSKLSSSNMLVDMVTNTLEYYLYHTKLIDQTSYNLISYCIGMLLYISEKQNKQITINSLQNILYSRLETFRLLCTTTNTQVLNTLLKSSDCLMFNVINAFLLIIAAAFRFK
;
A
#
# COMPACT_ATOMS: atom_id res chain seq x y z
N MET A 1 -20.51 -39.34 -45.69
CA MET A 1 -19.98 -40.51 -46.44
C MET A 1 -19.48 -39.96 -47.77
N SER A 2 -18.20 -40.02 -48.12
CA SER A 2 -17.30 -41.17 -48.07
C SER A 2 -15.82 -40.76 -48.04
N ASN A 3 -15.10 -41.35 -47.08
CA ASN A 3 -13.74 -41.87 -47.16
C ASN A 3 -12.61 -40.95 -47.67
N PHE A 4 -12.04 -40.15 -46.76
CA PHE A 4 -10.59 -39.96 -46.77
C PHE A 4 -9.95 -41.06 -45.93
N VAL A 5 -9.17 -41.88 -46.61
CA VAL A 5 -8.45 -43.03 -46.11
C VAL A 5 -7.42 -42.58 -45.08
N LEU A 6 -7.58 -43.07 -43.85
CA LEU A 6 -6.50 -43.19 -42.86
C LEU A 6 -5.42 -44.11 -43.44
N ASN A 7 -4.29 -43.54 -43.86
CA ASN A 7 -3.06 -44.30 -44.07
C ASN A 7 -1.86 -43.48 -43.62
N ASN A 8 -1.32 -43.86 -42.47
CA ASN A 8 0.09 -43.80 -42.06
C ASN A 8 0.91 -42.59 -42.51
N CYS A 9 0.90 -41.53 -41.70
CA CYS A 9 1.97 -40.53 -41.64
C CYS A 9 2.16 -40.08 -40.19
N HIS A 10 2.80 -40.92 -39.36
CA HIS A 10 3.11 -40.58 -37.96
C HIS A 10 4.38 -39.73 -37.79
N SER A 11 4.81 -39.00 -38.83
CA SER A 11 5.98 -38.11 -38.78
C SER A 11 5.82 -36.78 -39.55
N SER A 12 4.63 -36.44 -40.07
CA SER A 12 4.42 -35.25 -40.93
C SER A 12 3.53 -34.16 -40.33
N SER A 13 2.86 -34.42 -39.21
CA SER A 13 1.90 -33.47 -38.63
C SER A 13 2.57 -32.32 -37.87
N ALA A 14 3.69 -32.58 -37.19
CA ALA A 14 4.43 -31.56 -36.43
C ALA A 14 5.10 -30.52 -37.34
N ASP A 15 5.74 -30.97 -38.43
CA ASP A 15 6.42 -30.09 -39.38
C ASP A 15 5.44 -29.18 -40.12
N SER A 16 4.31 -29.72 -40.60
CA SER A 16 3.27 -28.94 -41.28
C SER A 16 2.62 -27.86 -40.40
N TYR A 17 2.64 -28.05 -39.08
CA TYR A 17 2.07 -27.13 -38.11
C TYR A 17 3.07 -26.04 -37.73
N LEU A 18 4.36 -26.38 -37.58
CA LEU A 18 5.43 -25.40 -37.37
C LEU A 18 5.50 -24.40 -38.52
N ASP A 19 5.28 -24.87 -39.76
CA ASP A 19 5.17 -24.02 -40.94
C ASP A 19 4.01 -23.01 -40.80
N ILE A 20 2.86 -23.43 -40.29
CA ILE A 20 1.70 -22.53 -40.08
C ILE A 20 2.04 -21.48 -39.02
N VAL A 21 2.60 -21.88 -37.88
CA VAL A 21 2.99 -20.95 -36.80
C VAL A 21 4.05 -19.98 -37.28
N HIS A 22 5.04 -20.46 -38.05
CA HIS A 22 6.07 -19.61 -38.63
C HIS A 22 5.49 -18.62 -39.66
N ILE A 23 4.50 -19.02 -40.45
CA ILE A 23 3.77 -18.11 -41.35
C ILE A 23 3.03 -17.04 -40.54
N ILE A 24 2.39 -17.41 -39.41
CA ILE A 24 1.72 -16.45 -38.52
C ILE A 24 2.73 -15.42 -38.02
N TYR A 25 3.83 -15.84 -37.39
CA TYR A 25 4.87 -14.90 -36.90
C TYR A 25 5.42 -14.01 -38.03
N ASN A 26 5.73 -14.58 -39.19
CA ASN A 26 6.23 -13.79 -40.32
C ASN A 26 5.19 -12.81 -40.85
N SER A 27 3.90 -13.11 -40.76
CA SER A 27 2.84 -12.21 -41.23
C SER A 27 2.64 -10.99 -40.31
N MET A 28 2.87 -11.17 -39.01
CA MET A 28 2.65 -10.14 -37.99
C MET A 28 3.52 -8.89 -38.16
N GLN A 29 4.66 -8.99 -38.86
CA GLN A 29 5.57 -7.85 -39.05
C GLN A 29 5.11 -6.84 -40.12
N TYR A 30 4.09 -7.18 -40.92
CA TYR A 30 3.73 -6.37 -42.10
C TYR A 30 2.68 -5.28 -41.86
N SER A 31 1.83 -5.41 -40.83
CA SER A 31 0.82 -4.39 -40.46
C SER A 31 0.27 -4.61 -39.06
N GLU A 32 -0.33 -3.57 -38.46
CA GLU A 32 -0.98 -3.64 -37.14
C GLU A 32 -2.16 -4.64 -37.12
N ASP A 33 -2.99 -4.67 -38.18
CA ASP A 33 -4.11 -5.61 -38.29
C ASP A 33 -3.63 -7.07 -38.34
N LEU A 34 -2.54 -7.34 -39.08
CA LEU A 34 -1.92 -8.66 -39.13
C LEU A 34 -1.22 -9.02 -37.82
N TYR A 35 -0.62 -8.04 -37.14
CA TYR A 35 -0.05 -8.23 -35.80
C TYR A 35 -1.14 -8.69 -34.82
N LEU A 36 -2.24 -7.95 -34.72
CA LEU A 36 -3.35 -8.25 -33.82
C LEU A 36 -4.01 -9.60 -34.15
N THR A 37 -4.24 -9.87 -35.43
CA THR A 37 -4.80 -11.15 -35.90
C THR A 37 -3.86 -12.31 -35.56
N GLY A 38 -2.56 -12.12 -35.76
CA GLY A 38 -1.54 -13.12 -35.44
C GLY A 38 -1.43 -13.39 -33.94
N ILE A 39 -1.43 -12.35 -33.09
CA ILE A 39 -1.44 -12.50 -31.63
C ILE A 39 -2.69 -13.26 -31.18
N ASN A 40 -3.88 -12.91 -31.69
CA ASN A 40 -5.11 -13.63 -31.35
C ASN A 40 -5.04 -15.11 -31.76
N ALA A 41 -4.47 -15.41 -32.93
CA ALA A 41 -4.24 -16.79 -33.34
C ALA A 41 -3.27 -17.51 -32.39
N LEU A 42 -2.17 -16.87 -32.00
CA LEU A 42 -1.19 -17.42 -31.05
C LEU A 42 -1.78 -17.67 -29.67
N ILE A 43 -2.64 -16.78 -29.16
CA ILE A 43 -3.37 -16.97 -27.89
C ILE A 43 -4.18 -18.27 -27.95
N ASN A 44 -5.02 -18.42 -28.98
CA ASN A 44 -5.85 -19.63 -29.14
C ASN A 44 -4.99 -20.90 -29.26
N ILE A 45 -3.85 -20.79 -29.96
CA ILE A 45 -2.89 -21.89 -30.10
C ILE A 45 -2.26 -22.25 -28.74
N PHE A 46 -1.87 -21.25 -27.96
CA PHE A 46 -1.21 -21.46 -26.67
C PHE A 46 -2.19 -22.00 -25.64
N GLU A 47 -3.45 -21.54 -25.63
CA GLU A 47 -4.49 -22.00 -24.69
C GLU A 47 -4.90 -23.46 -24.93
N SER A 48 -5.14 -23.85 -26.19
CA SER A 48 -5.71 -25.17 -26.56
C SER A 48 -4.83 -26.36 -26.17
N ASP A 49 -3.76 -26.63 -26.92
CA ASP A 49 -2.85 -27.76 -26.70
C ASP A 49 -1.39 -27.32 -26.48
N GLY A 50 -1.12 -26.02 -26.59
CA GLY A 50 0.16 -25.41 -26.30
C GLY A 50 1.28 -25.74 -27.30
N VAL A 51 1.10 -26.65 -28.27
CA VAL A 51 2.08 -26.95 -29.34
C VAL A 51 3.50 -27.14 -28.79
N GLY A 52 3.64 -27.92 -27.73
CA GLY A 52 4.92 -28.06 -27.03
C GLY A 52 4.94 -27.42 -25.65
N LEU A 53 4.10 -26.40 -25.40
CA LEU A 53 3.96 -25.72 -24.10
C LEU A 53 3.23 -26.55 -23.03
N ASN A 54 2.72 -27.73 -23.35
CA ASN A 54 2.10 -28.64 -22.38
C ASN A 54 2.82 -30.00 -22.29
N SER A 55 3.94 -30.19 -23.02
CA SER A 55 4.53 -31.50 -23.22
C SER A 55 5.91 -31.65 -22.59
N ASP A 56 6.26 -32.89 -22.23
CA ASP A 56 7.50 -33.30 -21.59
C ASP A 56 8.78 -32.78 -22.28
N ARG A 57 9.91 -32.87 -21.55
CA ARG A 57 11.26 -32.35 -21.91
C ARG A 57 11.71 -32.58 -23.36
N ASP A 58 11.20 -33.59 -24.04
CA ASP A 58 11.53 -33.97 -25.43
C ASP A 58 11.08 -32.96 -26.50
N LYS A 59 10.28 -31.95 -26.14
CA LYS A 59 9.80 -30.89 -27.05
C LYS A 59 10.32 -29.48 -26.73
N GLY A 60 11.39 -29.35 -25.93
CA GLY A 60 11.98 -28.06 -25.58
C GLY A 60 12.40 -27.18 -26.78
N PHE A 61 12.68 -27.78 -27.94
CA PHE A 61 12.99 -27.04 -29.16
C PHE A 61 11.81 -26.20 -29.70
N LEU A 62 10.56 -26.61 -29.44
CA LEU A 62 9.35 -25.86 -29.85
C LEU A 62 9.19 -24.60 -29.00
N LEU A 63 9.45 -24.71 -27.70
CA LEU A 63 9.48 -23.55 -26.82
C LEU A 63 10.61 -22.59 -27.24
N ASP A 64 11.82 -23.10 -27.48
CA ASP A 64 12.94 -22.27 -27.95
C ASP A 64 12.60 -21.54 -29.27
N PHE A 65 11.87 -22.20 -30.20
CA PHE A 65 11.33 -21.57 -31.41
C PHE A 65 10.33 -20.45 -31.08
N HIS A 66 9.31 -20.73 -30.26
CA HIS A 66 8.32 -19.72 -29.87
C HIS A 66 8.95 -18.52 -29.16
N VAL A 67 9.89 -18.75 -28.24
CA VAL A 67 10.62 -17.68 -27.53
C VAL A 67 11.41 -16.84 -28.53
N SER A 68 12.17 -17.46 -29.44
CA SER A 68 12.94 -16.77 -30.47
C SER A 68 12.06 -15.95 -31.43
N GLU A 69 10.89 -16.45 -31.80
CA GLU A 69 9.96 -15.71 -32.68
C GLU A 69 9.25 -14.58 -31.94
N LEU A 70 8.86 -14.78 -30.68
CA LEU A 70 8.21 -13.75 -29.86
C LEU A 70 9.14 -12.57 -29.56
N THR A 71 10.42 -12.82 -29.30
CA THR A 71 11.36 -11.74 -28.96
C THR A 71 11.61 -10.77 -30.11
N LYS A 72 11.37 -11.18 -31.36
CA LYS A 72 11.37 -10.27 -32.53
C LYS A 72 10.36 -9.13 -32.37
N PHE A 73 9.29 -9.33 -31.60
CA PHE A 73 8.26 -8.33 -31.34
C PHE A 73 8.51 -7.48 -30.08
N LYS A 74 9.66 -7.64 -29.41
CA LYS A 74 10.03 -6.82 -28.25
C LYS A 74 9.96 -5.32 -28.55
N CYS A 75 10.48 -4.88 -29.70
CA CYS A 75 10.42 -3.46 -30.11
C CYS A 75 8.97 -2.99 -30.35
N THR A 76 8.09 -3.88 -30.81
CA THR A 76 6.67 -3.57 -30.99
C THR A 76 6.00 -3.38 -29.62
N LEU A 77 6.24 -4.29 -28.67
CA LEU A 77 5.75 -4.15 -27.30
C LEU A 77 6.27 -2.86 -26.64
N GLN A 78 7.56 -2.58 -26.77
CA GLN A 78 8.14 -1.34 -26.25
C GLN A 78 7.48 -0.10 -26.86
N HIS A 79 7.26 -0.09 -28.17
CA HIS A 79 6.55 1.01 -28.84
C HIS A 79 5.12 1.19 -28.30
N LEU A 80 4.38 0.10 -28.05
CA LEU A 80 3.04 0.16 -27.49
C LEU A 80 3.03 0.72 -26.06
N VAL A 81 4.00 0.34 -25.22
CA VAL A 81 4.18 0.88 -23.87
C VAL A 81 4.53 2.38 -23.91
N GLU A 82 5.40 2.79 -24.82
CA GLU A 82 5.76 4.21 -25.01
C GLU A 82 4.57 5.02 -25.55
N LEU A 83 3.80 4.45 -26.47
CA LEU A 83 2.59 5.07 -27.02
C LEU A 83 1.52 5.29 -25.93
N HIS A 84 1.35 4.33 -25.02
CA HIS A 84 0.49 4.50 -23.84
C HIS A 84 0.93 5.70 -22.99
N SER A 85 2.22 5.81 -22.70
CA SER A 85 2.75 6.95 -21.93
C SER A 85 2.45 8.30 -22.58
N VAL A 86 2.60 8.39 -23.91
CA VAL A 86 2.24 9.61 -24.66
C VAL A 86 0.73 9.87 -24.62
N ASN A 87 -0.10 8.85 -24.78
CA ASN A 87 -1.55 8.97 -24.72
C ASN A 87 -2.04 9.45 -23.34
N LEU A 88 -1.50 8.88 -22.27
CA LEU A 88 -1.81 9.27 -20.90
C LEU A 88 -1.42 10.74 -20.63
N GLN A 89 -0.24 11.17 -21.08
CA GLN A 89 0.19 12.57 -20.97
C GLN A 89 -0.73 13.54 -21.72
N ASN A 90 -1.35 13.07 -22.81
CA ASN A 90 -2.32 13.85 -23.59
C ASN A 90 -3.75 13.76 -23.02
N GLY A 91 -3.96 13.06 -21.89
CA GLY A 91 -5.27 12.90 -21.25
C GLY A 91 -6.23 11.96 -21.99
N VAL A 92 -5.70 11.06 -22.84
CA VAL A 92 -6.50 10.03 -23.51
C VAL A 92 -6.85 8.92 -22.52
N GLN A 93 -8.12 8.52 -22.50
CA GLN A 93 -8.59 7.44 -21.63
C GLN A 93 -8.02 6.09 -22.06
N TRP A 94 -7.80 5.20 -21.09
CA TRP A 94 -7.20 3.87 -21.31
C TRP A 94 -7.85 3.09 -22.46
N ASN A 95 -9.17 2.99 -22.47
CA ASN A 95 -9.93 2.25 -23.48
C ASN A 95 -10.00 2.93 -24.85
N GLU A 96 -9.54 4.19 -24.95
CA GLU A 96 -9.49 4.98 -26.17
C GLU A 96 -8.08 5.04 -26.77
N CYS A 97 -7.08 4.48 -26.07
CA CYS A 97 -5.70 4.45 -26.51
C CYS A 97 -5.55 3.67 -27.83
N LYS A 98 -4.95 4.31 -28.83
CA LYS A 98 -4.49 3.60 -30.03
C LYS A 98 -3.46 2.54 -29.61
N GLY A 99 -3.61 1.32 -30.09
CA GLY A 99 -2.79 0.19 -29.70
C GLY A 99 -3.16 -0.49 -28.37
N TYR A 100 -4.22 -0.03 -27.67
CA TYR A 100 -4.71 -0.68 -26.45
C TYR A 100 -4.95 -2.18 -26.66
N GLU A 101 -5.70 -2.54 -27.71
CA GLU A 101 -6.03 -3.93 -27.97
C GLU A 101 -4.78 -4.77 -28.29
N ALA A 102 -3.88 -4.25 -29.12
CA ALA A 102 -2.62 -4.91 -29.44
C ALA A 102 -1.76 -5.12 -28.18
N LEU A 103 -1.68 -4.12 -27.30
CA LEU A 103 -0.93 -4.20 -26.06
C LEU A 103 -1.55 -5.22 -25.10
N ASN A 104 -2.85 -5.13 -24.84
CA ASN A 104 -3.57 -6.05 -23.96
C ASN A 104 -3.43 -7.51 -24.42
N LYS A 105 -3.65 -7.77 -25.71
CA LYS A 105 -3.49 -9.11 -26.30
C LYS A 105 -2.05 -9.62 -26.24
N THR A 106 -1.07 -8.74 -26.43
CA THR A 106 0.34 -9.13 -26.30
C THR A 106 0.70 -9.53 -24.87
N VAL A 107 0.23 -8.76 -23.87
CA VAL A 107 0.45 -9.09 -22.46
C VAL A 107 -0.29 -10.38 -22.08
N LEU A 108 -1.52 -10.59 -22.56
CA LEU A 108 -2.25 -11.83 -22.36
C LEU A 108 -1.48 -13.04 -22.90
N LEU A 109 -0.93 -12.96 -24.11
CA LEU A 109 -0.10 -14.03 -24.69
C LEU A 109 1.13 -14.32 -23.81
N LEU A 110 1.81 -13.29 -23.32
CA LEU A 110 2.94 -13.43 -22.39
C LEU A 110 2.52 -14.05 -21.06
N SER A 111 1.33 -13.70 -20.55
CA SER A 111 0.77 -14.29 -19.34
C SER A 111 0.52 -15.78 -19.50
N ILE A 112 -0.12 -16.20 -20.60
CA ILE A 112 -0.36 -17.62 -20.91
C ILE A 112 0.96 -18.39 -21.02
N LEU A 113 1.96 -17.81 -21.69
CA LEU A 113 3.29 -18.41 -21.78
C LEU A 113 3.92 -18.57 -20.39
N SER A 114 3.81 -17.55 -19.54
CA SER A 114 4.36 -17.60 -18.18
C SER A 114 3.68 -18.68 -17.34
N GLU A 115 2.35 -18.78 -17.39
CA GLU A 115 1.59 -19.78 -16.64
C GLU A 115 2.00 -21.20 -17.02
N LYS A 116 2.25 -21.46 -18.30
CA LYS A 116 2.51 -22.81 -18.81
C LYS A 116 3.96 -23.25 -18.73
N GLN A 117 4.93 -22.34 -18.79
CA GLN A 117 6.33 -22.69 -19.05
C GLN A 117 7.37 -22.01 -18.13
N MET A 118 6.95 -21.28 -17.09
CA MET A 118 7.91 -20.52 -16.29
C MET A 118 8.99 -21.38 -15.60
N ASP A 119 8.64 -22.57 -15.08
CA ASP A 119 9.63 -23.48 -14.48
C ASP A 119 10.77 -23.82 -15.46
N TYR A 120 10.44 -24.08 -16.73
CA TYR A 120 11.43 -24.36 -17.75
C TYR A 120 12.27 -23.13 -18.09
N LEU A 121 11.63 -21.97 -18.24
CA LEU A 121 12.29 -20.70 -18.57
C LEU A 121 13.27 -20.29 -17.47
N ILE A 122 12.88 -20.42 -16.20
CA ILE A 122 13.75 -20.16 -15.05
C ILE A 122 14.89 -21.16 -14.99
N HIS A 123 14.62 -22.45 -15.16
CA HIS A 123 15.68 -23.46 -15.19
C HIS A 123 16.72 -23.18 -16.29
N ARG A 124 16.29 -22.74 -17.48
CA ARG A 124 17.20 -22.37 -18.59
C ARG A 124 17.95 -21.07 -18.31
N LEU A 125 17.30 -20.10 -17.69
CA LEU A 125 17.91 -18.85 -17.25
C LEU A 125 19.04 -19.11 -16.23
N SER A 126 18.84 -20.04 -15.30
CA SER A 126 19.84 -20.40 -14.29
C SER A 126 21.02 -21.19 -14.86
N ASN A 127 20.79 -22.06 -15.84
CA ASN A 127 21.83 -22.96 -16.39
C ASN A 127 22.63 -22.34 -17.56
N SER A 128 22.75 -21.02 -17.61
CA SER A 128 23.28 -20.34 -18.80
C SER A 128 24.80 -20.47 -18.93
N CYS A 129 25.28 -21.56 -19.53
CA CYS A 129 26.53 -21.55 -20.29
C CYS A 129 26.29 -20.77 -21.61
N ASP A 130 27.27 -19.98 -22.05
CA ASP A 130 27.26 -19.07 -23.21
C ASP A 130 26.70 -19.66 -24.53
N ASN A 131 25.38 -19.79 -24.66
CA ASN A 131 24.68 -20.24 -25.86
C ASN A 131 23.69 -19.16 -26.34
N THR A 132 23.60 -18.94 -27.65
CA THR A 132 22.76 -17.93 -28.30
C THR A 132 21.27 -18.03 -27.96
N ASN A 133 20.76 -19.24 -27.67
CA ASN A 133 19.36 -19.42 -27.26
C ASN A 133 19.05 -18.80 -25.89
N ASN A 134 20.04 -18.61 -25.02
CA ASN A 134 19.84 -17.96 -23.73
C ASN A 134 19.63 -16.46 -23.89
N GLN A 135 20.12 -15.85 -24.97
CA GLN A 135 19.85 -14.43 -25.27
C GLN A 135 18.34 -14.18 -25.45
N TYR A 136 17.64 -15.03 -26.20
CA TYR A 136 16.19 -14.88 -26.39
C TYR A 136 15.41 -15.07 -25.10
N ILE A 137 15.88 -15.95 -24.20
CA ILE A 137 15.28 -16.11 -22.86
C ILE A 137 15.45 -14.81 -22.07
N HIS A 138 16.65 -14.22 -22.02
CA HIS A 138 16.85 -12.92 -21.37
C HIS A 138 15.99 -11.80 -22.00
N GLU A 139 15.83 -11.80 -23.32
CA GLU A 139 14.96 -10.84 -24.02
C GLU A 139 13.49 -11.02 -23.65
N LEU A 140 13.03 -12.27 -23.50
CA LEU A 140 11.67 -12.58 -23.06
C LEU A 140 11.43 -12.10 -21.62
N PHE A 141 12.37 -12.32 -20.70
CA PHE A 141 12.28 -11.76 -19.34
C PHE A 141 12.24 -10.23 -19.37
N GLY A 142 12.99 -9.60 -20.29
CA GLY A 142 12.88 -8.18 -20.57
C GLY A 142 11.48 -7.77 -21.07
N MET A 143 10.81 -8.60 -21.88
CA MET A 143 9.43 -8.37 -22.32
C MET A 143 8.43 -8.50 -21.17
N PHE A 144 8.53 -9.53 -20.32
CA PHE A 144 7.71 -9.65 -19.11
C PHE A 144 7.82 -8.40 -18.24
N LEU A 145 9.03 -7.91 -18.06
CA LEU A 145 9.32 -6.73 -17.29
C LEU A 145 8.76 -5.43 -17.92
N LEU A 146 8.73 -5.33 -19.25
CA LEU A 146 8.10 -4.21 -19.96
C LEU A 146 6.60 -4.12 -19.67
N THR A 147 5.90 -5.26 -19.55
CA THR A 147 4.46 -5.29 -19.23
C THR A 147 4.16 -4.62 -17.89
N PHE A 148 5.12 -4.65 -16.97
CA PHE A 148 4.99 -4.03 -15.65
C PHE A 148 5.53 -2.58 -15.59
N SER A 149 6.00 -2.06 -16.72
CA SER A 149 6.60 -0.72 -16.84
C SER A 149 5.63 0.34 -17.37
N LEU A 150 4.36 0.00 -17.57
CA LEU A 150 3.37 0.97 -18.05
C LEU A 150 3.32 2.18 -17.12
N THR A 151 3.22 3.38 -17.68
CA THR A 151 3.00 4.61 -16.92
C THR A 151 1.55 4.70 -16.45
N GLY A 152 1.33 5.37 -15.32
CA GLY A 152 0.00 5.52 -14.71
C GLY A 152 -0.26 4.50 -13.60
N HIS A 153 -1.38 4.69 -12.91
CA HIS A 153 -1.81 3.87 -11.78
C HIS A 153 -2.90 2.89 -12.18
N TYR A 154 -2.74 1.64 -11.78
CA TYR A 154 -3.79 0.63 -11.83
C TYR A 154 -4.94 0.96 -10.85
N PRO A 155 -6.21 0.62 -11.16
CA PRO A 155 -6.75 0.29 -12.48
C PRO A 155 -7.13 1.56 -13.28
N TYR A 156 -7.00 2.74 -12.68
CA TYR A 156 -7.58 3.98 -13.19
C TYR A 156 -6.98 4.44 -14.53
N ASP A 157 -5.65 4.42 -14.65
CA ASP A 157 -4.95 4.82 -15.88
C ASP A 157 -4.69 3.64 -16.83
N GLU A 158 -4.59 2.41 -16.30
CA GLU A 158 -4.35 1.17 -17.04
C GLU A 158 -4.70 -0.07 -16.23
N ASP A 159 -5.12 -1.15 -16.91
CA ASP A 159 -5.54 -2.43 -16.28
C ASP A 159 -4.52 -3.58 -16.46
N ILE A 160 -3.38 -3.32 -17.12
CA ILE A 160 -2.40 -4.35 -17.48
C ILE A 160 -1.51 -4.75 -16.31
N SER A 161 -1.28 -3.83 -15.36
CA SER A 161 -0.46 -4.09 -14.19
C SER A 161 -0.90 -5.30 -13.37
N ASP A 162 -2.20 -5.65 -13.35
CA ASP A 162 -2.71 -6.86 -12.70
C ASP A 162 -2.22 -8.16 -13.39
N VAL A 163 -2.31 -8.20 -14.73
CA VAL A 163 -1.81 -9.33 -15.52
C VAL A 163 -0.28 -9.44 -15.41
N ALA A 164 0.41 -8.32 -15.41
CA ALA A 164 1.86 -8.27 -15.25
C ALA A 164 2.31 -8.69 -13.83
N LEU A 165 1.50 -8.43 -12.80
CA LEU A 165 1.71 -8.98 -11.46
C LEU A 165 1.59 -10.51 -11.45
N GLN A 166 0.59 -11.07 -12.16
CA GLN A 166 0.46 -12.52 -12.29
C GLN A 166 1.68 -13.16 -12.97
N ILE A 167 2.22 -12.51 -14.02
CA ILE A 167 3.49 -12.94 -14.65
C ILE A 167 4.62 -12.96 -13.62
N TRP A 168 4.73 -11.92 -12.79
CA TRP A 168 5.77 -11.86 -11.76
C TRP A 168 5.60 -12.94 -10.68
N LEU A 169 4.36 -13.25 -10.29
CA LEU A 169 4.06 -14.35 -9.37
C LEU A 169 4.51 -15.70 -9.96
N ASN A 170 4.22 -15.96 -11.23
CA ASN A 170 4.67 -17.18 -11.91
C ASN A 170 6.22 -17.27 -11.92
N ILE A 171 6.91 -16.15 -12.20
CA ILE A 171 8.38 -16.05 -12.13
C ILE A 171 8.88 -16.39 -10.73
N TYR A 172 8.26 -15.81 -9.71
CA TYR A 172 8.63 -16.02 -8.31
C TYR A 172 8.45 -17.49 -7.87
N GLU A 173 7.32 -18.11 -8.19
CA GLU A 173 7.04 -19.50 -7.82
C GLU A 173 8.07 -20.45 -8.46
N ALA A 174 8.36 -20.26 -9.75
CA ALA A 174 9.37 -21.03 -10.47
C ALA A 174 10.81 -20.79 -9.98
N SER A 175 11.13 -19.57 -9.53
CA SER A 175 12.43 -19.26 -8.91
C SER A 175 12.64 -20.00 -7.60
N ILE A 176 11.60 -20.14 -6.77
CA ILE A 176 11.68 -20.91 -5.53
C ILE A 176 11.81 -22.40 -5.82
N SER A 177 11.01 -22.92 -6.75
CA SER A 177 11.07 -24.33 -7.12
C SER A 177 12.48 -24.70 -7.54
N THR A 178 13.12 -23.87 -8.37
CA THR A 178 14.49 -24.10 -8.88
C THR A 178 15.56 -23.99 -7.81
N THR A 179 15.52 -22.97 -6.94
CA THR A 179 16.53 -22.78 -5.88
C THR A 179 16.49 -23.89 -4.82
N ALA A 180 15.33 -24.53 -4.59
CA ALA A 180 15.22 -25.68 -3.71
C ALA A 180 15.97 -26.93 -4.23
N TYR A 181 16.24 -27.03 -5.54
CA TYR A 181 16.90 -28.18 -6.15
C TYR A 181 18.41 -27.98 -6.42
N THR A 182 18.91 -26.74 -6.45
CA THR A 182 20.31 -26.42 -6.82
C THR A 182 21.16 -26.04 -5.61
N VAL A 183 21.81 -27.03 -4.97
CA VAL A 183 22.59 -26.84 -3.73
C VAL A 183 24.04 -26.33 -3.96
N SER A 184 24.49 -25.97 -5.17
CA SER A 184 25.96 -25.83 -5.36
C SER A 184 26.55 -24.83 -6.36
N ASN A 185 25.78 -23.99 -7.07
CA ASN A 185 26.39 -23.10 -8.09
C ASN A 185 26.12 -21.61 -7.82
N VAL A 186 27.19 -20.88 -7.53
CA VAL A 186 27.19 -19.44 -7.20
C VAL A 186 26.89 -18.55 -8.41
N HIS A 187 27.14 -19.02 -9.64
CA HIS A 187 26.89 -18.24 -10.87
C HIS A 187 25.41 -18.19 -11.30
N ASP A 188 24.60 -19.16 -10.86
CA ASP A 188 23.23 -19.38 -11.32
C ASP A 188 22.21 -18.51 -10.55
N GLU A 189 22.61 -17.98 -9.39
CA GLU A 189 21.78 -17.16 -8.50
C GLU A 189 21.66 -15.69 -8.99
N ASP A 190 22.66 -15.19 -9.73
CA ASP A 190 22.76 -13.78 -10.09
C ASP A 190 21.72 -13.34 -11.12
N ALA A 191 21.39 -14.18 -12.11
CA ALA A 191 20.41 -13.85 -13.14
C ALA A 191 18.98 -13.76 -12.58
N ILE A 192 18.59 -14.73 -11.75
CA ILE A 192 17.29 -14.72 -11.05
C ILE A 192 17.20 -13.51 -10.13
N LYS A 193 18.22 -13.27 -9.29
CA LYS A 193 18.26 -12.12 -8.38
C LYS A 193 18.14 -10.81 -9.13
N ARG A 194 18.82 -10.67 -10.28
CA ARG A 194 18.74 -9.49 -11.13
C ARG A 194 17.31 -9.24 -11.63
N ILE A 195 16.65 -10.26 -12.18
CA ILE A 195 15.28 -10.12 -12.69
C ILE A 195 14.33 -9.70 -11.57
N HIS A 196 14.39 -10.36 -10.42
CA HIS A 196 13.55 -9.97 -9.29
C HIS A 196 13.87 -8.57 -8.78
N THR A 197 15.13 -8.14 -8.79
CA THR A 197 15.51 -6.76 -8.44
C THR A 197 14.91 -5.75 -9.41
N GLU A 198 14.91 -6.04 -10.72
CA GLU A 198 14.31 -5.19 -11.74
C GLU A 198 12.77 -5.13 -11.63
N PHE A 199 12.12 -6.23 -11.21
CA PHE A 199 10.70 -6.24 -10.88
C PHE A 199 10.40 -5.43 -9.61
N LEU A 200 11.18 -5.59 -8.55
CA LEU A 200 11.04 -4.81 -7.31
C LEU A 200 11.07 -3.30 -7.60
N GLN A 201 11.99 -2.85 -8.46
CA GLN A 201 12.10 -1.45 -8.84
C GLN A 201 10.84 -0.92 -9.54
N ARG A 202 10.23 -1.72 -10.43
CA ARG A 202 8.99 -1.34 -11.13
C ARG A 202 7.76 -1.45 -10.26
N ALA A 203 7.67 -2.53 -9.46
CA ALA A 203 6.66 -2.73 -8.44
C ALA A 203 6.62 -1.53 -7.49
N PHE A 204 7.79 -1.04 -7.07
CA PHE A 204 7.90 0.09 -6.16
C PHE A 204 7.27 1.36 -6.74
N ILE A 205 7.49 1.64 -8.03
CA ILE A 205 6.85 2.78 -8.71
C ILE A 205 5.32 2.60 -8.76
N LYS A 206 4.85 1.39 -9.07
CA LYS A 206 3.41 1.04 -9.09
C LYS A 206 2.76 1.05 -7.69
N PHE A 207 3.57 0.93 -6.65
CA PHE A 207 3.14 0.95 -5.25
C PHE A 207 2.78 2.34 -4.74
N HIS A 208 3.26 3.40 -5.42
CA HIS A 208 3.03 4.77 -5.01
C HIS A 208 1.56 5.18 -5.14
N TYR A 209 1.06 5.89 -4.12
CA TYR A 209 -0.16 6.68 -4.25
C TYR A 209 -0.06 7.66 -5.45
N PRO A 210 -1.19 8.08 -6.04
CA PRO A 210 -1.21 9.17 -7.00
C PRO A 210 -0.63 10.47 -6.43
N LYS A 211 0.10 11.23 -7.26
CA LYS A 211 0.68 12.53 -6.86
C LYS A 211 -0.40 13.52 -6.46
N ASP A 212 -1.46 13.59 -7.28
CA ASP A 212 -2.65 14.36 -6.94
C ASP A 212 -3.59 13.49 -6.10
N LEU A 213 -3.44 13.61 -4.78
CA LEU A 213 -4.27 12.88 -3.84
C LEU A 213 -5.74 13.34 -3.90
N ASN A 214 -6.03 14.57 -4.33
CA ASN A 214 -7.41 15.00 -4.54
C ASN A 214 -8.06 14.24 -5.69
N GLN A 215 -7.30 13.96 -6.77
CA GLN A 215 -7.79 13.14 -7.87
C GLN A 215 -8.19 11.74 -7.38
N TYR A 216 -7.36 11.10 -6.54
CA TYR A 216 -7.66 9.79 -5.95
C TYR A 216 -8.97 9.79 -5.15
N TYR A 217 -9.23 10.83 -4.36
CA TYR A 217 -10.43 10.87 -3.53
C TYR A 217 -11.69 11.39 -4.23
N THR A 218 -11.54 12.22 -5.28
CA THR A 218 -12.69 12.92 -5.90
C THR A 218 -13.02 12.44 -7.30
N VAL A 219 -12.04 11.93 -8.05
CA VAL A 219 -12.20 11.51 -9.44
C VAL A 219 -12.29 10.00 -9.57
N TRP A 220 -11.44 9.26 -8.85
CA TRP A 220 -11.52 7.80 -8.87
C TRP A 220 -12.84 7.36 -8.24
N ASN A 221 -13.48 6.35 -8.82
CA ASN A 221 -14.66 5.76 -8.19
C ASN A 221 -14.24 4.85 -7.02
N GLN A 222 -15.21 4.37 -6.23
CA GLN A 222 -14.89 3.51 -5.08
C GLN A 222 -14.31 2.15 -5.49
N GLU A 223 -14.80 1.58 -6.60
CA GLU A 223 -14.35 0.28 -7.10
C GLU A 223 -12.87 0.32 -7.51
N ASP A 224 -12.45 1.37 -8.22
CA ASP A 224 -11.06 1.57 -8.65
C ASP A 224 -10.12 1.73 -7.45
N ARG A 225 -10.55 2.48 -6.42
CA ARG A 225 -9.79 2.61 -5.17
C ARG A 225 -9.64 1.27 -4.45
N ASP A 226 -10.71 0.50 -4.34
CA ASP A 226 -10.70 -0.80 -3.67
C ASP A 226 -9.81 -1.80 -4.44
N LEU A 227 -9.88 -1.79 -5.78
CA LEU A 227 -9.00 -2.57 -6.65
C LEU A 227 -7.53 -2.17 -6.51
N TRP A 228 -7.23 -0.87 -6.46
CA TRP A 228 -5.86 -0.40 -6.27
C TRP A 228 -5.32 -0.77 -4.88
N LEU A 229 -6.12 -0.66 -3.82
CA LEU A 229 -5.73 -1.10 -2.47
C LEU A 229 -5.46 -2.60 -2.42
N LYS A 230 -6.29 -3.41 -3.08
CA LYS A 230 -6.08 -4.85 -3.21
C LYS A 230 -4.80 -5.17 -3.96
N PHE A 231 -4.59 -4.55 -5.12
CA PHE A 231 -3.37 -4.70 -5.92
C PHE A 231 -2.12 -4.31 -5.12
N ARG A 232 -2.18 -3.21 -4.38
CA ARG A 232 -1.09 -2.77 -3.48
C ARG A 232 -0.80 -3.79 -2.39
N GLN A 233 -1.82 -4.42 -1.81
CA GLN A 233 -1.63 -5.52 -0.85
C GLN A 233 -0.96 -6.75 -1.49
N GLU A 234 -1.34 -7.11 -2.71
CA GLU A 234 -0.72 -8.23 -3.43
C GLU A 234 0.74 -7.94 -3.79
N LEU A 235 1.07 -6.70 -4.19
CA LEU A 235 2.46 -6.26 -4.33
C LEU A 235 3.23 -6.37 -3.02
N SER A 236 2.63 -5.95 -1.91
CA SER A 236 3.25 -6.05 -0.58
C SER A 236 3.59 -7.49 -0.22
N ASN A 237 2.70 -8.43 -0.55
CA ASN A 237 2.97 -9.86 -0.40
C ASN A 237 4.13 -10.32 -1.30
N CYS A 238 4.25 -9.79 -2.52
CA CYS A 238 5.39 -10.07 -3.41
C CYS A 238 6.71 -9.55 -2.83
N PHE A 239 6.74 -8.33 -2.30
CA PHE A 239 7.91 -7.78 -1.59
C PHE A 239 8.35 -8.70 -0.45
N LEU A 240 7.40 -9.13 0.39
CA LEU A 240 7.66 -10.06 1.49
C LEU A 240 8.19 -11.41 1.01
N SER A 241 7.55 -11.98 -0.01
CA SER A 241 7.93 -13.24 -0.63
C SER A 241 9.35 -13.22 -1.18
N VAL A 242 9.71 -12.17 -1.92
CA VAL A 242 11.05 -11.99 -2.47
C VAL A 242 12.08 -11.75 -1.37
N PHE A 243 11.75 -10.95 -0.35
CA PHE A 243 12.60 -10.75 0.83
C PHE A 243 12.91 -12.08 1.54
N ARG A 244 11.88 -12.91 1.75
CA ARG A 244 11.99 -14.15 2.53
C ARG A 244 12.73 -15.26 1.80
N TYR A 245 12.43 -15.46 0.52
CA TYR A 245 12.82 -16.70 -0.17
C TYR A 245 13.93 -16.50 -1.20
N LEU A 246 14.13 -15.29 -1.73
CA LEU A 246 15.18 -14.99 -2.71
C LEU A 246 16.35 -14.20 -2.11
N ASN A 247 16.32 -13.97 -0.80
CA ASN A 247 17.41 -13.37 -0.04
C ASN A 247 17.88 -12.01 -0.61
N LEU A 248 16.96 -11.22 -1.19
CA LEU A 248 17.25 -9.92 -1.80
C LEU A 248 17.40 -8.80 -0.76
N HIS A 249 18.03 -9.08 0.38
CA HIS A 249 18.18 -8.13 1.48
C HIS A 249 18.92 -6.85 1.08
N ASP A 250 19.81 -6.90 0.09
CA ASP A 250 20.56 -5.73 -0.37
C ASP A 250 19.66 -4.62 -0.93
N TRP A 251 18.62 -4.97 -1.69
CA TRP A 251 17.67 -3.99 -2.20
C TRP A 251 16.94 -3.27 -1.04
N PHE A 252 16.48 -4.04 -0.05
CA PHE A 252 15.80 -3.49 1.13
C PHE A 252 16.75 -2.64 1.97
N LEU A 253 18.00 -3.07 2.15
CA LEU A 253 19.00 -2.30 2.89
C LEU A 253 19.32 -0.98 2.17
N GLN A 254 19.51 -1.00 0.85
CA GLN A 254 19.74 0.20 0.06
C GLN A 254 18.55 1.16 0.14
N ALA A 255 17.33 0.67 -0.05
CA ALA A 255 16.12 1.48 0.04
C ALA A 255 15.93 2.07 1.45
N THR A 256 16.22 1.28 2.48
CA THR A 256 16.18 1.72 3.90
C THR A 256 17.21 2.82 4.19
N ASN A 257 18.43 2.67 3.67
CA ASN A 257 19.48 3.69 3.82
C ASN A 257 19.13 4.98 3.07
N GLN A 258 18.53 4.88 1.88
CA GLN A 258 18.04 6.03 1.12
C GLN A 258 16.93 6.76 1.88
N LEU A 259 15.97 6.03 2.46
CA LEU A 259 14.92 6.57 3.31
C LEU A 259 15.52 7.31 4.52
N GLN A 260 16.47 6.70 5.21
CA GLN A 260 17.16 7.31 6.35
C GLN A 260 17.84 8.63 5.98
N SER A 261 18.60 8.63 4.87
CA SER A 261 19.27 9.84 4.38
C SER A 261 18.26 10.94 4.05
N THR A 262 17.15 10.58 3.42
CA THR A 262 16.08 11.51 3.04
C THR A 262 15.45 12.13 4.28
N ILE A 263 15.04 11.34 5.26
CA ILE A 263 14.37 11.84 6.48
C ILE A 263 15.29 12.73 7.32
N CYS A 264 16.56 12.34 7.47
CA CYS A 264 17.51 13.11 8.28
C CYS A 264 17.81 14.48 7.67
N ASN A 265 17.87 14.57 6.33
CA ASN A 265 18.35 15.76 5.63
C ASN A 265 17.23 16.63 5.05
N CYS A 266 16.00 16.13 4.92
CA CYS A 266 14.92 16.89 4.29
C CYS A 266 14.33 18.00 5.17
N THR A 267 13.90 19.06 4.51
CA THR A 267 12.97 20.06 5.03
C THR A 267 11.55 19.51 5.07
N ASN A 268 10.65 20.19 5.79
CA ASN A 268 9.22 19.82 5.84
C ASN A 268 8.56 19.85 4.46
N GLU A 269 8.98 20.78 3.58
CA GLU A 269 8.46 20.89 2.21
C GLU A 269 8.94 19.73 1.34
N GLU A 270 10.22 19.35 1.45
CA GLU A 270 10.78 18.20 0.72
C GLU A 270 10.17 16.87 1.17
N LEU A 271 9.87 16.72 2.47
CA LEU A 271 9.17 15.55 3.00
C LEU A 271 7.78 15.39 2.34
N LEU A 272 7.05 16.51 2.20
CA LEU A 272 5.74 16.52 1.56
C LEU A 272 5.81 16.42 0.04
N ALA A 273 6.88 16.89 -0.60
CA ALA A 273 7.06 16.75 -2.04
C ALA A 273 7.30 15.28 -2.45
N ASN A 274 8.01 14.52 -1.61
CA ASN A 274 8.38 13.12 -1.87
C ASN A 274 7.66 12.13 -0.93
N TRP A 275 6.47 12.50 -0.46
CA TRP A 275 5.74 11.73 0.56
C TRP A 275 5.40 10.31 0.10
N GLN A 276 5.10 10.10 -1.19
CA GLN A 276 4.69 8.80 -1.74
C GLN A 276 5.80 7.77 -1.68
N GLU A 277 7.03 8.21 -1.94
CA GLU A 277 8.21 7.35 -1.89
C GLU A 277 8.49 6.93 -0.45
N SER A 278 8.46 7.90 0.47
CA SER A 278 8.62 7.64 1.91
C SER A 278 7.55 6.71 2.46
N GLU A 279 6.29 6.97 2.09
CA GLU A 279 5.12 6.20 2.50
C GLU A 279 5.19 4.76 1.98
N ALA A 280 5.47 4.58 0.69
CA ALA A 280 5.57 3.26 0.09
C ALA A 280 6.69 2.42 0.71
N LEU A 281 7.86 3.02 0.97
CA LEU A 281 8.96 2.33 1.65
C LEU A 281 8.58 1.94 3.07
N LEU A 282 7.98 2.85 3.85
CA LEU A 282 7.53 2.52 5.21
C LEU A 282 6.49 1.38 5.21
N PHE A 283 5.56 1.40 4.25
CA PHE A 283 4.57 0.34 4.11
C PHE A 283 5.21 -1.01 3.75
N ILE A 284 6.17 -1.03 2.82
CA ILE A 284 6.94 -2.24 2.47
C ILE A 284 7.71 -2.75 3.70
N LEU A 285 8.40 -1.87 4.42
CA LEU A 285 9.14 -2.24 5.64
C LEU A 285 8.20 -2.80 6.71
N SER A 286 7.01 -2.23 6.84
CA SER A 286 5.97 -2.75 7.71
C SER A 286 5.57 -4.19 7.35
N SER A 287 5.42 -4.49 6.05
CA SER A 287 4.98 -5.81 5.57
C SER A 287 5.99 -6.94 5.79
N ILE A 288 7.28 -6.62 5.97
CA ILE A 288 8.34 -7.61 6.23
C ILE A 288 8.66 -7.77 7.72
N SER A 289 7.97 -7.03 8.60
CA SER A 289 8.29 -6.91 10.02
C SER A 289 8.36 -8.24 10.77
N GLU A 290 7.40 -9.13 10.56
CA GLU A 290 7.37 -10.43 11.25
C GLU A 290 8.62 -11.26 10.97
N HIS A 291 9.10 -11.28 9.73
CA HIS A 291 10.30 -12.03 9.32
C HIS A 291 11.59 -11.36 9.76
N VAL A 292 11.57 -10.05 9.96
CA VAL A 292 12.72 -9.30 10.47
C VAL A 292 12.86 -9.49 11.99
N ILE A 293 11.77 -9.51 12.74
CA ILE A 293 11.77 -9.48 14.21
C ILE A 293 11.72 -10.88 14.84
N TYR A 294 10.88 -11.76 14.31
CA TYR A 294 10.57 -13.04 14.95
C TYR A 294 11.25 -14.20 14.26
N LYS A 295 11.62 -15.21 15.06
CA LYS A 295 12.10 -16.48 14.51
C LYS A 295 10.89 -17.21 13.95
N ASN A 296 10.83 -17.38 12.64
CA ASN A 296 9.73 -18.08 11.99
C ASN A 296 9.87 -19.61 12.16
N GLU A 297 8.77 -20.36 11.98
CA GLU A 297 8.70 -21.82 12.00
C GLU A 297 9.71 -22.46 11.04
N SER A 298 10.07 -21.75 9.96
CA SER A 298 11.10 -22.12 8.99
C SER A 298 12.56 -21.96 9.48
N GLN A 299 12.79 -21.66 10.78
CA GLN A 299 14.10 -21.44 11.41
C GLN A 299 14.95 -20.28 10.84
N ILE A 300 14.37 -19.37 10.05
CA ILE A 300 15.05 -18.16 9.58
C ILE A 300 15.48 -17.31 10.80
N ILE A 301 16.74 -16.89 10.81
CA ILE A 301 17.34 -16.11 11.90
C ILE A 301 16.79 -14.67 11.83
N PRO A 302 16.24 -14.13 12.93
CA PRO A 302 15.81 -12.73 12.98
C PRO A 302 16.93 -11.76 12.59
N LEU A 303 16.60 -10.80 11.74
CA LEU A 303 17.53 -9.75 11.29
C LEU A 303 17.49 -8.56 12.26
N LEU A 304 17.81 -8.81 13.53
CA LEU A 304 17.65 -7.80 14.60
C LEU A 304 18.38 -6.49 14.31
N ASN A 305 19.58 -6.53 13.74
CA ASN A 305 20.31 -5.33 13.34
C ASN A 305 19.52 -4.51 12.31
N PHE A 306 18.89 -5.18 11.35
CA PHE A 306 18.04 -4.52 10.37
C PHE A 306 16.77 -3.96 11.02
N ALA A 307 16.17 -4.68 11.97
CA ALA A 307 15.06 -4.20 12.78
C ALA A 307 15.40 -2.91 13.56
N TYR A 308 16.61 -2.83 14.12
CA TYR A 308 17.10 -1.61 14.81
C TYR A 308 17.30 -0.44 13.84
N ILE A 309 17.78 -0.69 12.62
CA ILE A 309 17.90 0.35 11.58
C ILE A 309 16.52 0.90 11.24
N ILE A 310 15.56 0.03 10.95
CA ILE A 310 14.17 0.41 10.64
C ILE A 310 13.55 1.19 11.82
N SER A 311 13.72 0.70 13.05
CA SER A 311 13.20 1.35 14.25
C SER A 311 13.79 2.76 14.46
N ASN A 312 15.10 2.96 14.23
CA ASN A 312 15.71 4.29 14.25
C ASN A 312 15.09 5.23 13.20
N ILE A 313 14.83 4.72 12.00
CA ILE A 313 14.20 5.49 10.92
C ILE A 313 12.78 5.91 11.31
N ILE A 314 11.98 4.98 11.84
CA ILE A 314 10.63 5.26 12.35
C ILE A 314 10.68 6.38 13.40
N LEU A 315 11.60 6.31 14.36
CA LEU A 315 11.75 7.33 15.40
C LEU A 315 12.11 8.72 14.83
N ASN A 316 13.03 8.77 13.88
CA ASN A 316 13.38 10.02 13.20
C ASN A 316 12.18 10.58 12.40
N TYR A 317 11.39 9.69 11.78
CA TYR A 317 10.18 10.06 11.06
C TYR A 317 9.12 10.66 11.99
N ILE A 318 8.90 10.04 13.15
CA ILE A 318 7.99 10.55 14.19
C ILE A 318 8.39 11.98 14.58
N HIS A 319 9.67 12.22 14.86
CA HIS A 319 10.14 13.56 15.22
C HIS A 319 9.91 14.60 14.12
N LYS A 320 10.12 14.23 12.85
CA LYS A 320 9.84 15.13 11.71
C LYS A 320 8.35 15.42 11.57
N LEU A 321 7.48 14.40 11.66
CA LEU A 321 6.04 14.59 11.63
C LEU A 321 5.54 15.41 12.83
N GLU A 322 6.06 15.18 14.04
CA GLU A 322 5.70 15.97 15.22
C GLU A 322 6.06 17.44 15.06
N GLN A 323 7.24 17.75 14.51
CA GLN A 323 7.64 19.13 14.20
C GLN A 323 6.65 19.78 13.22
N TYR A 324 6.24 19.04 12.19
CA TYR A 324 5.25 19.50 11.23
C TYR A 324 3.88 19.73 11.85
N ILE A 325 3.34 18.74 12.59
CA ILE A 325 2.02 18.82 13.22
C ILE A 325 1.98 19.96 14.24
N THR A 326 3.05 20.13 15.02
CA THR A 326 3.14 21.22 15.99
C THR A 326 3.18 22.58 15.30
N TYR A 327 3.92 22.71 14.19
CA TYR A 327 3.97 23.94 13.39
C TYR A 327 2.60 24.31 12.83
N SER A 328 1.90 23.35 12.22
CA SER A 328 0.56 23.56 11.64
C SER A 328 -0.48 23.91 12.72
N MET A 329 -0.51 23.18 13.83
CA MET A 329 -1.45 23.43 14.94
C MET A 329 -1.24 24.80 15.62
N ASN A 330 0.01 25.24 15.80
CA ASN A 330 0.31 26.53 16.45
C ASN A 330 -0.03 27.74 15.56
N TYR A 331 0.01 27.57 14.24
CA TYR A 331 -0.37 28.62 13.30
C TYR A 331 -1.85 29.00 13.45
N ASP A 332 -2.72 28.01 13.67
CA ASP A 332 -4.15 28.23 13.89
C ASP A 332 -4.47 28.90 15.23
N VAL A 333 -3.74 28.57 16.31
CA VAL A 333 -3.90 29.23 17.62
C VAL A 333 -3.56 30.73 17.54
N LEU A 334 -2.50 31.09 16.82
CA LEU A 334 -2.10 32.48 16.63
C LEU A 334 -3.15 33.29 15.83
N ILE A 335 -3.75 32.71 14.79
CA ILE A 335 -4.81 33.36 14.01
C ILE A 335 -6.10 33.52 14.83
N HIS A 336 -6.46 32.52 15.65
CA HIS A 336 -7.64 32.62 16.50
C HIS A 336 -7.50 33.66 17.62
N CYS A 337 -6.31 33.79 18.22
CA CYS A 337 -6.01 34.84 19.21
C CYS A 337 -6.02 36.25 18.59
N GLN A 338 -5.60 36.41 17.34
CA GLN A 338 -5.66 37.69 16.62
C GLN A 338 -7.12 38.09 16.27
N LYS A 339 -8.00 37.12 15.97
CA LYS A 339 -9.43 37.40 15.72
C LYS A 339 -10.22 37.79 16.97
N GLN A 340 -9.75 37.44 18.17
CA GLN A 340 -10.46 37.74 19.43
C GLN A 340 -9.99 39.03 20.12
N SER A 341 -8.90 39.66 19.67
CA SER A 341 -8.25 40.73 20.43
C SER A 341 -8.47 42.17 19.91
N LEU A 342 -9.22 42.41 18.82
CA LEU A 342 -9.47 43.76 18.32
C LEU A 342 -10.93 43.97 17.84
N PRO A 343 -11.68 44.95 18.38
CA PRO A 343 -12.86 45.45 17.67
C PRO A 343 -12.40 46.18 16.39
N PRO A 344 -13.09 46.02 15.25
CA PRO A 344 -12.67 46.67 14.02
C PRO A 344 -12.81 48.20 14.17
N PRO A 345 -11.79 48.99 13.79
CA PRO A 345 -11.94 50.44 13.74
C PRO A 345 -12.96 50.81 12.65
N PRO A 346 -13.74 51.89 12.85
CA PRO A 346 -14.68 52.34 11.83
C PRO A 346 -13.92 52.78 10.57
N PRO A 347 -14.42 52.43 9.36
CA PRO A 347 -13.68 52.70 8.13
C PRO A 347 -13.67 54.20 7.82
N PRO A 348 -12.51 54.80 7.48
CA PRO A 348 -12.48 56.15 6.92
C PRO A 348 -12.99 56.13 5.47
N PRO A 349 -13.74 57.16 5.04
CA PRO A 349 -14.39 57.18 3.73
C PRO A 349 -13.44 57.69 2.66
N SER A 350 -12.48 56.87 2.22
CA SER A 350 -11.82 56.96 0.89
C SER A 350 -10.57 56.08 0.86
N GLN A 351 -10.72 54.82 0.47
CA GLN A 351 -9.71 54.01 -0.23
C GLN A 351 -10.35 52.67 -0.59
N GLN A 352 -11.28 52.71 -1.54
CA GLN A 352 -11.63 51.52 -2.33
C GLN A 352 -10.51 51.31 -3.33
N GLN A 353 -9.52 50.48 -2.97
CA GLN A 353 -8.77 49.57 -3.85
C GLN A 353 -7.48 49.12 -3.14
N GLN A 354 -7.26 47.81 -3.21
CA GLN A 354 -6.06 47.04 -2.84
C GLN A 354 -6.03 46.44 -1.42
N HIS A 355 -5.81 45.11 -1.42
CA HIS A 355 -5.63 44.18 -0.30
C HIS A 355 -6.88 43.60 0.39
N HIS A 356 -7.70 42.88 -0.37
CA HIS A 356 -8.29 41.64 0.15
C HIS A 356 -7.23 40.52 0.07
N HIS A 357 -6.34 40.43 1.04
CA HIS A 357 -5.77 39.14 1.41
C HIS A 357 -6.80 38.42 2.27
N GLN A 358 -7.69 37.66 1.62
CA GLN A 358 -8.34 36.56 2.31
C GLN A 358 -7.22 35.60 2.74
N GLN A 359 -6.83 35.67 4.01
CA GLN A 359 -6.03 34.62 4.65
C GLN A 359 -6.90 33.36 4.68
N GLN A 360 -6.77 32.55 3.64
CA GLN A 360 -7.38 31.23 3.56
C GLN A 360 -6.71 30.35 4.62
N GLN A 361 -7.53 29.78 5.50
CA GLN A 361 -7.13 28.66 6.35
C GLN A 361 -6.69 27.54 5.41
N HIS A 362 -5.41 27.22 5.34
CA HIS A 362 -4.97 26.02 4.63
C HIS A 362 -5.07 24.85 5.60
N PRO A 363 -6.07 23.95 5.46
CA PRO A 363 -6.09 22.72 6.25
C PRO A 363 -4.78 21.95 6.01
N PRO A 364 -4.31 21.16 7.00
CA PRO A 364 -3.11 20.35 6.82
C PRO A 364 -3.25 19.48 5.55
N PRO A 365 -2.19 19.39 4.73
CA PRO A 365 -2.21 18.59 3.51
C PRO A 365 -2.66 17.15 3.78
N PRO A 366 -3.57 16.58 2.96
CA PRO A 366 -4.12 15.25 3.17
C PRO A 366 -3.05 14.13 3.20
N GLN A 367 -1.90 14.36 2.58
CA GLN A 367 -0.74 13.46 2.57
C GLN A 367 -0.25 13.12 3.98
N ILE A 368 -0.34 14.06 4.92
CA ILE A 368 0.17 13.86 6.30
C ILE A 368 -0.60 12.77 7.02
N PHE A 369 -1.88 12.60 6.71
CA PHE A 369 -2.72 11.57 7.32
C PHE A 369 -2.27 10.18 6.92
N ILE A 370 -1.98 10.00 5.62
CA ILE A 370 -1.45 8.75 5.10
C ILE A 370 -0.08 8.47 5.74
N LEU A 371 0.80 9.48 5.83
CA LEU A 371 2.09 9.33 6.51
C LEU A 371 1.94 8.95 7.99
N CYS A 372 1.08 9.63 8.74
CA CYS A 372 0.81 9.30 10.14
C CYS A 372 0.28 7.86 10.28
N LYS A 373 -0.69 7.47 9.45
CA LYS A 373 -1.26 6.12 9.42
C LYS A 373 -0.18 5.06 9.15
N THR A 374 0.65 5.26 8.12
CA THR A 374 1.71 4.31 7.75
C THR A 374 2.81 4.24 8.82
N VAL A 375 3.19 5.37 9.44
CA VAL A 375 4.12 5.37 10.58
C VAL A 375 3.54 4.63 11.79
N LEU A 376 2.25 4.80 12.09
CA LEU A 376 1.59 4.07 13.17
C LEU A 376 1.56 2.56 12.91
N LEU A 377 1.34 2.14 11.67
CA LEU A 377 1.47 0.74 11.26
C LEU A 377 2.89 0.21 11.51
N CYS A 378 3.91 1.00 11.15
CA CYS A 378 5.29 0.63 11.46
C CYS A 378 5.55 0.54 12.96
N ILE A 379 4.99 1.45 13.78
CA ILE A 379 5.11 1.40 15.23
C ILE A 379 4.47 0.12 15.78
N GLU A 380 3.25 -0.21 15.34
CA GLU A 380 2.54 -1.43 15.73
C GLU A 380 3.43 -2.67 15.50
N ASN A 381 4.04 -2.74 14.33
CA ASN A 381 4.81 -3.89 13.88
C ASN A 381 6.22 -3.96 14.48
N TYR A 382 6.88 -2.83 14.73
CA TYR A 382 8.26 -2.77 15.25
C TYR A 382 8.34 -2.44 16.75
N TYR A 383 7.21 -2.35 17.46
CA TYR A 383 7.14 -1.89 18.83
C TYR A 383 8.10 -2.61 19.78
N SER A 384 8.23 -3.93 19.66
CA SER A 384 9.08 -4.75 20.52
C SER A 384 10.56 -4.37 20.43
N ILE A 385 10.99 -3.82 19.29
CA ILE A 385 12.34 -3.28 19.11
C ILE A 385 12.38 -1.83 19.59
N ILE A 386 11.44 -0.98 19.15
CA ILE A 386 11.37 0.44 19.52
C ILE A 386 11.45 0.64 21.04
N VAL A 387 10.71 -0.14 21.85
CA VAL A 387 10.68 0.00 23.32
C VAL A 387 12.02 -0.32 23.99
N THR A 388 12.91 -1.07 23.30
CA THR A 388 14.26 -1.36 23.80
C THR A 388 15.24 -0.22 23.54
N MET A 389 14.88 0.72 22.66
CA MET A 389 15.70 1.85 22.29
C MET A 389 15.52 2.97 23.33
N VAL A 390 16.63 3.46 23.89
CA VAL A 390 16.65 4.48 24.97
C VAL A 390 16.19 5.88 24.48
N THR A 391 15.93 6.02 23.18
CA THR A 391 15.80 7.31 22.48
C THR A 391 14.42 7.95 22.59
N LEU A 392 13.34 7.19 22.84
CA LEU A 392 11.97 7.75 22.92
C LEU A 392 11.22 7.25 24.16
N SER A 393 10.63 8.17 24.93
CA SER A 393 9.74 7.79 26.02
C SER A 393 8.38 7.32 25.46
N GLU A 394 7.76 6.33 26.12
CA GLU A 394 6.39 5.89 25.80
C GLU A 394 5.40 7.07 25.78
N ILE A 395 5.65 8.09 26.60
CA ILE A 395 4.86 9.33 26.66
C ILE A 395 4.96 10.13 25.35
N ASN A 396 6.15 10.25 24.76
CA ASN A 396 6.32 10.96 23.48
C ASN A 396 5.60 10.22 22.36
N LEU A 397 5.66 8.88 22.36
CA LEU A 397 4.93 8.05 21.39
C LEU A 397 3.41 8.26 21.51
N ILE A 398 2.88 8.27 22.74
CA ILE A 398 1.46 8.56 22.99
C ILE A 398 1.09 9.98 22.55
N LYS A 399 1.96 10.96 22.81
CA LYS A 399 1.76 12.34 22.35
C LYS A 399 1.65 12.43 20.83
N PHE A 400 2.53 11.74 20.10
CA PHE A 400 2.47 11.66 18.65
C PHE A 400 1.15 11.05 18.15
N ILE A 401 0.69 9.96 18.77
CA ILE A 401 -0.57 9.30 18.40
C ILE A 401 -1.75 10.26 18.61
N LEU A 402 -1.81 10.90 19.77
CA LEU A 402 -2.88 11.86 20.08
C LEU A 402 -2.86 13.06 19.13
N ASN A 403 -1.68 13.60 18.82
CA ASN A 403 -1.54 14.70 17.85
C ASN A 403 -1.97 14.29 16.42
N SER A 404 -1.66 13.06 16.00
CA SER A 404 -2.11 12.51 14.72
C SER A 404 -3.63 12.38 14.66
N LEU A 405 -4.25 11.93 15.76
CA LEU A 405 -5.70 11.88 15.88
C LEU A 405 -6.32 13.28 15.89
N LEU A 406 -5.71 14.27 16.54
CA LEU A 406 -6.21 15.65 16.53
C LEU A 406 -6.19 16.25 15.12
N LEU A 407 -5.20 15.91 14.31
CA LEU A 407 -5.15 16.34 12.92
C LEU A 407 -6.43 15.93 12.15
N SER A 408 -7.05 14.80 12.50
CA SER A 408 -8.29 14.32 11.83
C SER A 408 -9.46 15.28 11.94
N THR A 409 -9.51 16.11 12.99
CA THR A 409 -10.58 17.11 13.19
C THR A 409 -10.70 18.09 12.04
N TYR A 410 -9.58 18.42 11.38
CA TYR A 410 -9.52 19.43 10.34
C TYR A 410 -10.12 18.97 8.99
N ILE A 411 -10.31 17.66 8.80
CA ILE A 411 -10.81 17.07 7.54
C ILE A 411 -12.25 16.56 7.64
N THR A 412 -12.84 16.51 8.84
CA THR A 412 -14.21 16.02 9.14
C THR A 412 -15.37 16.59 8.30
N THR A 413 -15.11 17.54 7.40
CA THR A 413 -16.10 18.09 6.47
C THR A 413 -16.13 17.43 5.08
N ASN A 414 -15.17 16.57 4.73
CA ASN A 414 -15.10 15.93 3.42
C ASN A 414 -15.27 14.40 3.53
N GLU A 415 -16.43 13.89 3.08
CA GLU A 415 -16.82 12.48 3.15
C GLU A 415 -15.81 11.53 2.46
N ASN A 416 -15.07 12.02 1.47
CA ASN A 416 -14.16 11.19 0.68
C ASN A 416 -12.96 10.65 1.47
N TYR A 417 -12.64 11.24 2.63
CA TYR A 417 -11.52 10.83 3.48
C TYR A 417 -11.92 9.90 4.64
N GLN A 418 -13.20 9.54 4.76
CA GLN A 418 -13.72 8.81 5.93
C GLN A 418 -13.04 7.46 6.17
N ASN A 419 -12.75 6.68 5.13
CA ASN A 419 -12.14 5.36 5.28
C ASN A 419 -10.72 5.45 5.87
N ASP A 420 -9.88 6.34 5.34
CA ASP A 420 -8.52 6.53 5.86
C ASP A 420 -8.50 7.10 7.28
N LEU A 421 -9.48 7.94 7.63
CA LEU A 421 -9.65 8.41 9.00
C LEU A 421 -10.06 7.29 9.96
N ILE A 422 -10.95 6.39 9.55
CA ILE A 422 -11.34 5.21 10.34
C ILE A 422 -10.13 4.31 10.58
N GLU A 423 -9.34 4.04 9.54
CA GLU A 423 -8.14 3.22 9.67
C GLU A 423 -7.08 3.89 10.56
N LEU A 424 -6.88 5.22 10.43
CA LEU A 424 -6.00 5.98 11.33
C LEU A 424 -6.45 5.85 12.80
N CYS A 425 -7.75 5.94 13.08
CA CYS A 425 -8.29 5.76 14.42
C CYS A 425 -8.06 4.34 14.94
N HIS A 426 -8.34 3.33 14.11
CA HIS A 426 -8.18 1.93 14.46
C HIS A 426 -6.72 1.61 14.80
N ILE A 427 -5.78 2.02 13.95
CA ILE A 427 -4.35 1.72 14.14
C ILE A 427 -3.77 2.46 15.33
N SER A 428 -4.19 3.71 15.55
CA SER A 428 -3.83 4.49 16.74
C SER A 428 -4.22 3.75 18.02
N LEU A 429 -5.40 3.12 18.04
CA LEU A 429 -5.86 2.33 19.17
C LEU A 429 -5.00 1.08 19.36
N CYS A 430 -4.72 0.32 18.30
CA CYS A 430 -3.87 -0.86 18.37
C CYS A 430 -2.51 -0.54 18.99
N VAL A 431 -1.86 0.51 18.49
CA VAL A 431 -0.57 0.98 19.01
C VAL A 431 -0.67 1.37 20.48
N ILE A 432 -1.69 2.15 20.88
CA ILE A 432 -1.87 2.53 22.30
C ILE A 432 -2.10 1.29 23.18
N GLN A 433 -2.88 0.31 22.73
CA GLN A 433 -3.09 -0.93 23.48
C GLN A 433 -1.79 -1.70 23.67
N ILE A 434 -0.93 -1.76 22.65
CA ILE A 434 0.40 -2.38 22.72
C ILE A 434 1.27 -1.66 23.76
N ILE A 435 1.34 -0.32 23.70
CA ILE A 435 2.11 0.50 24.66
C ILE A 435 1.60 0.29 26.09
N LEU A 436 0.28 0.29 26.29
CA LEU A 436 -0.31 0.10 27.61
C LEU A 436 -0.13 -1.33 28.15
N LYS A 437 0.06 -2.33 27.29
CA LYS A 437 0.40 -3.71 27.68
C LYS A 437 1.87 -3.86 28.08
N SER A 438 2.80 -3.07 27.53
CA SER A 438 4.24 -3.30 27.63
C SER A 438 4.94 -2.84 28.91
N LYS A 439 4.17 -2.28 29.87
CA LYS A 439 4.57 -1.64 31.15
C LYS A 439 4.59 -0.12 31.06
N LEU A 440 3.40 0.48 31.09
CA LEU A 440 3.30 1.85 31.57
C LEU A 440 3.29 1.89 33.10
N SER A 441 4.37 2.42 33.66
CA SER A 441 4.40 2.97 35.00
C SER A 441 3.41 4.14 35.09
N SER A 442 2.41 3.97 35.93
CA SER A 442 1.47 4.97 36.45
C SER A 442 1.93 6.42 36.29
N SER A 443 1.21 7.20 35.49
CA SER A 443 1.21 8.66 35.65
C SER A 443 -0.17 9.24 35.36
N ASN A 444 -0.65 10.09 36.28
CA ASN A 444 -1.83 10.92 36.07
C ASN A 444 -1.72 11.74 34.76
N MET A 445 -0.49 12.04 34.33
CA MET A 445 -0.17 12.72 33.08
C MET A 445 -0.78 12.05 31.85
N LEU A 446 -0.89 10.72 31.78
CA LEU A 446 -1.54 10.05 30.65
C LEU A 446 -3.05 10.25 30.62
N VAL A 447 -3.69 10.17 31.80
CA VAL A 447 -5.12 10.46 31.93
C VAL A 447 -5.36 11.90 31.50
N ASP A 448 -4.52 12.84 31.94
CA ASP A 448 -4.60 14.25 31.56
C ASP A 448 -4.40 14.45 30.05
N MET A 449 -3.41 13.79 29.43
CA MET A 449 -3.16 13.89 27.98
C MET A 449 -4.33 13.38 27.14
N VAL A 450 -4.88 12.20 27.45
CA VAL A 450 -6.03 11.63 26.73
C VAL A 450 -7.29 12.48 26.96
N THR A 451 -7.51 12.94 28.19
CA THR A 451 -8.63 13.82 28.56
C THR A 451 -8.56 15.15 27.81
N ASN A 452 -7.41 15.82 27.81
CA ASN A 452 -7.20 17.09 27.10
C ASN A 452 -7.37 16.93 25.57
N THR A 453 -6.91 15.81 25.02
CA THR A 453 -7.09 15.51 23.59
C THR A 453 -8.56 15.37 23.23
N LEU A 454 -9.31 14.64 24.06
CA LEU A 454 -10.75 14.45 23.87
C LEU A 454 -11.53 15.76 24.06
N GLU A 455 -11.18 16.57 25.06
CA GLU A 455 -11.77 17.89 25.27
C GLU A 455 -11.52 18.82 24.09
N TYR A 456 -10.28 18.88 23.58
CA TYR A 456 -9.93 19.66 22.40
C TYR A 456 -10.71 19.18 21.17
N TYR A 457 -10.80 17.87 20.95
CA TYR A 457 -11.57 17.28 19.86
C TYR A 457 -13.05 17.68 19.93
N LEU A 458 -13.69 17.49 21.08
CA LEU A 458 -15.11 17.84 21.32
C LEU A 458 -15.38 19.35 21.23
N TYR A 459 -14.38 20.18 21.49
CA TYR A 459 -14.50 21.63 21.37
C TYR A 459 -14.45 22.10 19.91
N HIS A 460 -13.64 21.44 19.07
CA HIS A 460 -13.38 21.88 17.69
C HIS A 460 -14.20 21.15 16.62
N THR A 461 -14.82 20.00 16.93
CA THR A 461 -15.76 19.33 16.01
C THR A 461 -17.12 20.02 15.98
N LYS A 462 -17.51 20.55 14.82
CA LYS A 462 -18.80 21.25 14.62
C LYS A 462 -19.99 20.31 14.35
N LEU A 463 -19.74 19.08 13.92
CA LEU A 463 -20.73 18.05 13.58
C LEU A 463 -20.21 16.71 14.09
N ILE A 464 -21.06 15.95 14.79
CA ILE A 464 -20.73 14.58 15.22
C ILE A 464 -21.09 13.65 14.06
N ASP A 465 -20.11 13.32 13.23
CA ASP A 465 -20.22 12.25 12.23
C ASP A 465 -19.82 10.88 12.82
N GLN A 466 -19.94 9.81 12.03
CA GLN A 466 -19.56 8.46 12.46
C GLN A 466 -18.07 8.36 12.86
N THR A 467 -17.21 9.17 12.25
CA THR A 467 -15.78 9.32 12.57
C THR A 467 -15.58 9.87 13.98
N SER A 468 -16.31 10.94 14.31
CA SER A 468 -16.36 11.54 15.64
C SER A 468 -16.85 10.55 16.69
N TYR A 469 -17.87 9.77 16.35
CA TYR A 469 -18.38 8.69 17.21
C TYR A 469 -17.30 7.64 17.50
N ASN A 470 -16.59 7.17 16.48
CA ASN A 470 -15.54 6.17 16.63
C ASN A 470 -14.42 6.70 17.53
N LEU A 471 -13.91 7.92 17.27
CA LEU A 471 -12.82 8.50 18.05
C LEU A 471 -13.21 8.73 19.53
N ILE A 472 -14.41 9.26 19.80
CA ILE A 472 -14.92 9.42 21.16
C ILE A 472 -15.03 8.05 21.86
N SER A 473 -15.60 7.05 21.18
CA SER A 473 -15.70 5.67 21.71
C SER A 473 -14.32 5.09 22.03
N TYR A 474 -13.32 5.35 21.16
CA TYR A 474 -11.95 4.89 21.34
C TYR A 474 -11.26 5.57 22.53
N CYS A 475 -11.33 6.89 22.65
CA CYS A 475 -10.77 7.62 23.79
C CYS A 475 -11.43 7.23 25.12
N ILE A 476 -12.75 6.98 25.13
CA ILE A 476 -13.44 6.44 26.30
C ILE A 476 -12.94 5.02 26.63
N GLY A 477 -12.81 4.16 25.62
CA GLY A 477 -12.22 2.82 25.79
C GLY A 477 -10.81 2.87 26.39
N MET A 478 -9.98 3.81 25.95
CA MET A 478 -8.63 4.04 26.48
C MET A 478 -8.66 4.49 27.94
N LEU A 479 -9.47 5.48 28.28
CA LEU A 479 -9.64 5.95 29.66
C LEU A 479 -10.13 4.81 30.57
N LEU A 480 -11.09 4.00 30.10
CA LEU A 480 -11.59 2.84 30.86
C LEU A 480 -10.49 1.80 31.12
N TYR A 481 -9.69 1.46 30.10
CA TYR A 481 -8.57 0.52 30.25
C TYR A 481 -7.49 1.04 31.22
N ILE A 482 -7.13 2.33 31.12
CA ILE A 482 -6.19 2.99 32.06
C ILE A 482 -6.77 2.97 33.50
N SER A 483 -8.07 3.19 33.65
CA SER A 483 -8.76 3.18 34.94
C SER A 483 -8.74 1.81 35.62
N GLU A 484 -8.84 0.72 34.84
CA GLU A 484 -8.80 -0.66 35.35
C GLU A 484 -7.41 -1.02 35.89
N LYS A 485 -6.35 -0.49 35.28
CA LYS A 485 -4.97 -0.80 35.61
C LYS A 485 -4.43 0.00 36.80
N GLN A 486 -4.73 1.30 36.95
CA GLN A 486 -3.92 2.14 37.85
C GLN A 486 -4.61 3.27 38.67
N ASN A 487 -5.84 3.74 38.37
CA ASN A 487 -6.54 4.67 39.29
C ASN A 487 -8.01 4.92 38.88
N LYS A 488 -8.97 4.36 39.64
CA LYS A 488 -10.40 4.49 39.33
C LYS A 488 -10.92 5.92 39.49
N GLN A 489 -10.52 6.65 40.52
CA GLN A 489 -11.20 7.89 40.93
C GLN A 489 -10.95 9.09 40.00
N ILE A 490 -9.70 9.35 39.60
CA ILE A 490 -9.35 10.50 38.74
C ILE A 490 -9.92 10.31 37.33
N THR A 491 -9.82 9.09 36.81
CA THR A 491 -10.35 8.73 35.50
C THR A 491 -11.87 8.86 35.45
N ILE A 492 -12.57 8.40 36.50
CA ILE A 492 -14.02 8.58 36.65
C ILE A 492 -14.39 10.07 36.75
N ASN A 493 -13.67 10.86 37.54
CA ASN A 493 -13.95 12.30 37.68
C ASN A 493 -13.72 13.06 36.36
N SER A 494 -12.68 12.73 35.60
CA SER A 494 -12.38 13.35 34.31
C SER A 494 -13.43 12.98 33.26
N LEU A 495 -13.81 11.70 33.18
CA LEU A 495 -14.95 11.24 32.37
C LEU A 495 -16.26 11.93 32.77
N GLN A 496 -16.52 12.08 34.07
CA GLN A 496 -17.71 12.78 34.56
C GLN A 496 -17.71 14.26 34.16
N ASN A 497 -16.59 14.97 34.26
CA ASN A 497 -16.49 16.38 33.85
C ASN A 497 -16.70 16.58 32.35
N ILE A 498 -16.10 15.70 31.52
CA ILE A 498 -16.32 15.68 30.07
C ILE A 498 -17.81 15.43 29.76
N LEU A 499 -18.39 14.37 30.33
CA LEU A 499 -19.78 13.99 30.11
C LEU A 499 -20.75 15.09 30.58
N TYR A 500 -20.45 15.75 31.69
CA TYR A 500 -21.27 16.81 32.26
C TYR A 500 -21.23 18.09 31.41
N SER A 501 -20.06 18.47 30.89
CA SER A 501 -19.90 19.68 30.06
C SER A 501 -20.53 19.55 28.66
N ARG A 502 -20.74 18.33 28.17
CA ARG A 502 -21.25 18.03 26.81
C ARG A 502 -22.38 17.00 26.80
N LEU A 503 -23.21 16.98 27.85
CA LEU A 503 -24.28 15.99 28.06
C LEU A 503 -25.27 15.91 26.88
N GLU A 504 -25.59 17.05 26.27
CA GLU A 504 -26.50 17.14 25.10
C GLU A 504 -25.90 16.45 23.85
N THR A 505 -24.60 16.66 23.62
CA THR A 505 -23.78 16.04 22.55
C THR A 505 -23.74 14.52 22.72
N PHE A 506 -23.47 14.05 23.94
CA PHE A 506 -23.48 12.63 24.30
C PHE A 506 -24.87 11.99 24.24
N ARG A 507 -25.92 12.73 24.60
CA ARG A 507 -27.30 12.27 24.49
C ARG A 507 -27.70 12.08 23.02
N LEU A 508 -27.28 12.98 22.12
CA LEU A 508 -27.49 12.84 20.68
C LEU A 508 -26.77 11.60 20.12
N LEU A 509 -25.50 11.40 20.51
CA LEU A 509 -24.66 10.23 20.19
C LEU A 509 -25.32 8.89 20.56
N CYS A 510 -25.96 8.81 21.73
CA CYS A 510 -26.64 7.59 22.20
C CYS A 510 -27.96 7.30 21.47
N THR A 511 -28.54 8.28 20.78
CA THR A 511 -29.83 8.14 20.07
C THR A 511 -29.68 7.82 18.59
N THR A 512 -28.50 8.03 18.00
CA THR A 512 -28.23 7.81 16.56
C THR A 512 -27.51 6.50 16.25
N THR A 513 -27.17 5.69 17.26
CA THR A 513 -26.39 4.45 17.08
C THR A 513 -27.20 3.32 16.46
N ASN A 514 -26.73 2.84 15.31
CA ASN A 514 -27.11 1.54 14.76
C ASN A 514 -26.30 0.45 15.49
N THR A 515 -26.98 -0.49 16.15
CA THR A 515 -26.43 -1.51 17.06
C THR A 515 -25.35 -2.45 16.48
N GLN A 516 -25.08 -2.39 15.17
CA GLN A 516 -24.12 -3.27 14.49
C GLN A 516 -22.64 -2.84 14.64
N VAL A 517 -22.32 -1.54 14.76
CA VAL A 517 -20.92 -1.06 14.92
C VAL A 517 -20.39 -1.34 16.32
N LEU A 518 -21.26 -1.33 17.33
CA LEU A 518 -20.92 -1.84 18.66
C LEU A 518 -20.55 -3.32 18.57
N ASN A 519 -21.30 -4.12 17.80
CA ASN A 519 -21.10 -5.58 17.70
C ASN A 519 -19.78 -6.00 17.04
N THR A 520 -19.16 -5.17 16.20
CA THR A 520 -17.82 -5.43 15.64
C THR A 520 -16.70 -5.08 16.62
N LEU A 521 -16.82 -3.98 17.37
CA LEU A 521 -15.96 -3.67 18.53
C LEU A 521 -16.08 -4.73 19.65
N LEU A 522 -17.25 -5.35 19.78
CA LEU A 522 -17.57 -6.38 20.78
C LEU A 522 -16.91 -7.74 20.49
N LYS A 523 -16.40 -8.00 19.28
CA LYS A 523 -15.83 -9.30 18.90
C LYS A 523 -14.32 -9.45 19.14
N SER A 524 -13.59 -8.38 19.47
CA SER A 524 -12.12 -8.41 19.59
C SER A 524 -11.59 -8.46 21.03
N SER A 525 -12.45 -8.52 22.05
CA SER A 525 -12.00 -8.51 23.46
C SER A 525 -12.95 -9.25 24.42
N ASP A 526 -12.75 -10.56 24.59
CA ASP A 526 -13.59 -11.43 25.42
C ASP A 526 -13.53 -11.20 26.95
N CYS A 527 -12.92 -10.10 27.43
CA CYS A 527 -12.84 -9.79 28.87
C CYS A 527 -13.26 -8.35 29.24
N LEU A 528 -13.28 -7.41 28.29
CA LEU A 528 -13.69 -6.01 28.51
C LEU A 528 -15.22 -5.82 28.56
N MET A 529 -15.96 -6.83 28.11
CA MET A 529 -17.41 -6.84 27.93
C MET A 529 -18.22 -6.51 29.20
N PHE A 530 -17.82 -7.04 30.35
CA PHE A 530 -18.58 -6.85 31.59
C PHE A 530 -18.40 -5.43 32.18
N ASN A 531 -17.26 -4.80 31.93
CA ASN A 531 -16.93 -3.49 32.50
C ASN A 531 -17.41 -2.33 31.62
N VAL A 532 -17.37 -2.46 30.29
CA VAL A 532 -17.89 -1.44 29.37
C VAL A 532 -19.41 -1.37 29.43
N ILE A 533 -20.12 -2.50 29.46
CA ILE A 533 -21.59 -2.53 29.64
C ILE A 533 -21.97 -2.00 31.03
N ASN A 534 -21.23 -2.32 32.09
CA ASN A 534 -21.50 -1.75 33.42
C ASN A 534 -21.17 -0.26 33.49
N ALA A 535 -20.14 0.23 32.81
CA ALA A 535 -19.85 1.66 32.70
C ALA A 535 -20.96 2.38 31.92
N PHE A 536 -21.43 1.80 30.81
CA PHE A 536 -22.55 2.31 30.02
C PHE A 536 -23.85 2.33 30.84
N LEU A 537 -24.14 1.26 31.59
CA LEU A 537 -25.29 1.16 32.50
C LEU A 537 -25.16 2.09 33.71
N LEU A 538 -23.95 2.35 34.22
CA LEU A 538 -23.69 3.34 35.27
C LEU A 538 -23.85 4.77 34.75
N ILE A 539 -23.46 5.04 33.50
CA ILE A 539 -23.68 6.33 32.83
C ILE A 539 -25.16 6.57 32.58
N ILE A 540 -25.91 5.54 32.14
CA ILE A 540 -27.38 5.60 32.01
C ILE A 540 -28.04 5.75 33.38
N ALA A 541 -27.61 5.00 34.40
CA ALA A 541 -28.16 5.08 35.76
C ALA A 541 -27.83 6.43 36.46
N ALA A 542 -26.68 7.02 36.17
CA ALA A 542 -26.31 8.36 36.65
C ALA A 542 -27.11 9.46 35.93
N ALA A 543 -27.33 9.32 34.62
CA ALA A 543 -28.17 10.23 33.83
C ALA A 543 -29.65 10.18 34.24
N PHE A 544 -30.14 9.03 34.72
CA PHE A 544 -31.53 8.87 35.20
C PHE A 544 -31.72 9.13 36.71
N ARG A 545 -30.65 9.31 37.50
CA ARG A 545 -30.76 9.63 38.94
C ARG A 545 -30.90 11.12 39.27
N PHE A 546 -30.89 11.99 38.26
CA PHE A 546 -31.19 13.42 38.40
C PHE A 546 -32.48 13.83 37.67
N LYS A 547 -33.54 13.06 37.89
CA LYS A 547 -34.93 13.52 37.71
C LYS A 547 -35.71 13.37 38.99
#